data_AF-A0A4Q0XTY3-F1
#
_entry.id   AF-A0A4Q0XTY3-F1
#
_cell.length_a   1.000
_cell.length_b   1.000
_cell.length_c   1.000
_cell.angle_alpha   90.00
_cell.angle_beta   90.00
_cell.angle_gamma   90.00
#
_symmetry.space_group_name_H-M   'P 1'
#
loop_
_entity.id
_entity.type
_entity.pdbx_description
1 polymer ?
#
loop_
_entity_poly.entity_id
_entity_poly.type
_entity_poly.pdbx_seq_one_letter_code
_entity_poly.pdbx_strand_id
1 'polypeptide(L)'
;MRKMSIISDKIKNSKSNYFGRGHFETIIKENKNQILEWFDNLVPVQEQIKELNALGCDNLQKRNYVRIITKLFPQEYRQFISMNILLRDIDAITAVVKGIHDTRKQYDTLTEHLKLKFPGRHHKFVDFHTYQQFVTFYKEDLINRALNFEIDESIEIEPHQQYIYNVYADKKTDKQEAVQEELKELTSQQETAGQAEEAVETAVEIKEGKTSSKVDKDNKTNWMKVLLKGV
;
A
#
# COMPACT_ATOMS: atom_id res chain seq x y z
N MET A 1 -32.13 41.38 7.78
CA MET A 1 -30.65 41.51 7.90
C MET A 1 -30.00 40.77 9.07
N ARG A 2 -30.76 40.17 10.01
CA ARG A 2 -30.24 39.40 11.17
C ARG A 2 -29.22 38.31 10.80
N LYS A 3 -29.41 37.63 9.66
CA LYS A 3 -28.49 36.59 9.15
C LYS A 3 -27.08 37.13 8.84
N MET A 4 -26.96 38.37 8.35
CA MET A 4 -25.66 38.98 8.03
C MET A 4 -24.88 39.37 9.27
N SER A 5 -25.56 39.84 10.32
CA SER A 5 -24.96 40.10 11.63
C SER A 5 -24.39 38.83 12.26
N ILE A 6 -25.17 37.73 12.22
CA ILE A 6 -24.74 36.42 12.73
C ILE A 6 -23.52 35.90 11.97
N ILE A 7 -23.44 36.10 10.65
CA ILE A 7 -22.26 35.73 9.85
C ILE A 7 -21.06 36.60 10.23
N SER A 8 -21.25 37.91 10.39
CA SER A 8 -20.17 38.85 10.76
C SER A 8 -19.61 38.54 12.16
N ASP A 9 -20.48 38.20 13.12
CA ASP A 9 -20.07 37.78 14.46
C ASP A 9 -19.34 36.43 14.44
N LYS A 10 -19.77 35.50 13.58
CA LYS A 10 -19.06 34.22 13.37
C LYS A 10 -17.68 34.42 12.75
N ILE A 11 -17.51 35.35 11.81
CA ILE A 11 -16.22 35.67 11.19
C ILE A 11 -15.28 36.34 12.21
N LYS A 12 -15.79 37.30 12.98
CA LYS A 12 -15.00 38.00 14.01
C LYS A 12 -14.54 37.07 15.13
N ASN A 13 -15.35 36.07 15.46
CA ASN A 13 -15.06 35.11 16.52
C ASN A 13 -14.42 33.80 16.01
N SER A 14 -14.36 33.56 14.70
CA SER A 14 -13.71 32.36 14.16
C SER A 14 -12.19 32.52 14.20
N LYS A 15 -11.56 31.96 15.24
CA LYS A 15 -10.14 31.58 15.20
C LYS A 15 -9.92 30.33 14.33
N SER A 16 -10.65 30.17 13.23
CA SER A 16 -10.43 29.05 12.33
C SER A 16 -9.32 29.44 11.36
N ASN A 17 -8.08 29.17 11.75
CA ASN A 17 -7.02 28.94 10.79
C ASN A 17 -7.37 27.64 10.05
N TYR A 18 -8.35 27.69 9.16
CA TYR A 18 -8.59 26.60 8.22
C TYR A 18 -7.49 26.68 7.17
N PHE A 19 -6.33 26.16 7.53
CA PHE A 19 -5.29 25.87 6.59
C PHE A 19 -5.80 24.75 5.68
N GLY A 20 -6.28 25.14 4.49
CA GLY A 20 -6.87 24.21 3.54
C GLY A 20 -5.90 23.10 3.13
N ARG A 21 -6.41 22.10 2.42
CA ARG A 21 -5.65 20.93 1.94
C ARG A 21 -4.29 21.28 1.32
N GLY A 22 -4.18 22.41 0.62
CA GLY A 22 -2.92 22.87 0.02
C GLY A 22 -1.83 23.18 1.04
N HIS A 23 -2.17 23.70 2.22
CA HIS A 23 -1.20 24.02 3.26
C HIS A 23 -0.59 22.75 3.87
N PHE A 24 -1.42 21.75 4.21
CA PHE A 24 -0.94 20.45 4.68
C PHE A 24 -0.07 19.76 3.63
N GLU A 25 -0.45 19.85 2.34
CA GLU A 25 0.39 19.32 1.25
C GLU A 25 1.77 20.00 1.21
N THR A 26 1.86 21.32 1.45
CA THR A 26 3.14 22.03 1.51
C THR A 26 4.00 21.57 2.67
N ILE A 27 3.47 21.55 3.90
CA ILE A 27 4.22 21.11 5.09
C ILE A 27 4.72 19.66 4.92
N ILE A 28 3.86 18.77 4.43
CA ILE A 28 4.22 17.36 4.22
C ILE A 28 5.32 17.23 3.15
N LYS A 29 5.31 18.07 2.10
CA LYS A 29 6.39 18.10 1.09
C LYS A 29 7.71 18.60 1.66
N GLU A 30 7.66 19.66 2.46
CA GLU A 30 8.85 20.24 3.10
C GLU A 30 9.52 19.26 4.06
N ASN A 31 8.74 18.37 4.69
CA ASN A 31 9.22 17.35 5.62
C ASN A 31 9.33 15.94 4.99
N LYS A 32 9.47 15.84 3.65
CA LYS A 32 9.50 14.57 2.91
C LYS A 32 10.39 13.49 3.55
N ASN A 33 11.62 13.84 3.93
CA ASN A 33 12.59 12.87 4.43
C ASN A 33 12.10 12.23 5.74
N GLN A 34 11.52 13.02 6.64
CA GLN A 34 10.94 12.53 7.88
C GLN A 34 9.73 11.62 7.62
N ILE A 35 8.90 11.94 6.62
CA ILE A 35 7.79 11.07 6.21
C ILE A 35 8.29 9.71 5.72
N LEU A 36 9.33 9.70 4.89
CA LEU A 36 9.91 8.47 4.37
C LEU A 36 10.53 7.63 5.50
N GLU A 37 11.27 8.28 6.40
CA GLU A 37 11.80 7.62 7.60
C GLU A 37 10.70 6.99 8.47
N TRP A 38 9.54 7.64 8.59
CA TRP A 38 8.40 7.05 9.28
C TRP A 38 7.83 5.82 8.58
N PHE A 39 7.86 5.78 7.24
CA PHE A 39 7.44 4.61 6.49
C PHE A 39 8.41 3.45 6.68
N ASP A 40 9.71 3.73 6.61
CA ASP A 40 10.77 2.71 6.78
C ASP A 40 10.73 2.11 8.19
N ASN A 41 10.50 2.94 9.21
CA ASN A 41 10.39 2.52 10.61
C ASN A 41 8.97 2.06 11.01
N LEU A 42 8.05 1.96 10.05
CA LEU A 42 6.66 1.53 10.25
C LEU A 42 5.91 2.30 11.35
N VAL A 43 6.20 3.59 11.50
CA VAL A 43 5.57 4.45 12.53
C VAL A 43 4.04 4.47 12.33
N PRO A 44 3.22 4.23 13.37
CA PRO A 44 1.77 4.23 13.25
C PRO A 44 1.20 5.53 12.68
N VAL A 45 0.21 5.43 11.79
CA VAL A 45 -0.42 6.60 11.13
C VAL A 45 -0.91 7.67 12.12
N GLN A 46 -1.40 7.26 13.30
CA GLN A 46 -1.87 8.23 14.31
C GLN A 46 -0.72 9.03 14.92
N GLU A 47 0.45 8.41 15.11
CA GLU A 47 1.65 9.09 15.60
C GLU A 47 2.20 10.02 14.54
N GLN A 48 2.26 9.59 13.28
CA GLN A 48 2.63 10.48 12.17
C GLN A 48 1.73 11.72 12.08
N ILE A 49 0.41 11.55 12.27
CA ILE A 49 -0.54 12.66 12.31
C ILE A 49 -0.27 13.56 13.52
N LYS A 50 0.04 12.99 14.69
CA LYS A 50 0.37 13.75 15.90
C LYS A 50 1.61 14.62 15.69
N GLU A 51 2.67 14.06 15.10
CA GLU A 51 3.90 14.79 14.78
C GLU A 51 3.63 15.88 13.72
N LEU A 52 2.84 15.59 12.68
CA LEU A 52 2.46 16.61 11.69
C LEU A 52 1.62 17.74 12.29
N ASN A 53 0.74 17.47 13.26
CA ASN A 53 0.04 18.53 13.98
C ASN A 53 1.02 19.46 14.71
N ALA A 54 2.09 18.91 15.32
CA ALA A 54 3.13 19.71 15.96
C ALA A 54 3.92 20.58 14.96
N LEU A 55 3.99 20.16 13.69
CA LEU A 55 4.60 20.90 12.57
C LEU A 55 3.64 21.90 11.90
N GLY A 56 2.46 22.16 12.47
CA GLY A 56 1.51 23.16 11.96
C GLY A 56 0.41 22.58 11.07
N CYS A 57 0.30 21.26 10.92
CA CYS A 57 -0.87 20.64 10.29
C CYS A 57 -2.05 20.52 11.28
N ASP A 58 -2.46 21.62 11.90
CA ASP A 58 -3.48 21.63 12.95
C ASP A 58 -4.78 20.91 12.55
N ASN A 59 -5.25 20.02 13.42
CA ASN A 59 -6.47 19.22 13.22
C ASN A 59 -6.45 18.35 11.94
N LEU A 60 -5.26 17.86 11.54
CA LEU A 60 -5.13 16.96 10.41
C LEU A 60 -5.90 15.65 10.64
N GLN A 61 -7.03 15.50 9.96
CA GLN A 61 -7.83 14.29 10.02
C GLN A 61 -7.16 13.14 9.25
N LYS A 62 -7.24 11.91 9.77
CA LYS A 62 -6.71 10.70 9.11
C LYS A 62 -7.13 10.58 7.64
N ARG A 63 -8.39 10.87 7.31
CA ARG A 63 -8.86 10.82 5.91
C ARG A 63 -8.11 11.78 4.99
N ASN A 64 -7.78 12.97 5.48
CA ASN A 64 -7.05 13.98 4.70
C ASN A 64 -5.56 13.63 4.62
N TYR A 65 -4.96 13.18 5.73
CA TYR A 65 -3.61 12.65 5.75
C TYR A 65 -3.43 11.54 4.70
N VAL A 66 -4.27 10.49 4.73
CA VAL A 66 -4.15 9.36 3.78
C VAL A 66 -4.28 9.84 2.33
N ARG A 67 -5.19 10.77 2.04
CA ARG A 67 -5.36 11.33 0.70
C ARG A 67 -4.16 12.15 0.22
N ILE A 68 -3.53 12.89 1.11
CA ILE A 68 -2.35 13.70 0.79
C ILE A 68 -1.16 12.77 0.58
N ILE A 69 -0.92 11.86 1.52
CA ILE A 69 0.19 10.91 1.46
C ILE A 69 0.10 9.99 0.24
N THR A 70 -1.08 9.42 -0.06
CA THR A 70 -1.26 8.60 -1.27
C THR A 70 -1.07 9.40 -2.56
N LYS A 71 -1.28 10.73 -2.52
CA LYS A 71 -1.02 11.61 -3.66
C LYS A 71 0.47 11.91 -3.82
N LEU A 72 1.18 12.14 -2.71
CA LEU A 72 2.57 12.59 -2.72
C LEU A 72 3.58 11.42 -2.78
N PHE A 73 3.26 10.30 -2.13
CA PHE A 73 4.12 9.13 -1.95
C PHE A 73 3.33 7.85 -2.24
N PRO A 74 2.80 7.68 -3.47
CA PRO A 74 1.89 6.58 -3.78
C PRO A 74 2.53 5.19 -3.66
N GLN A 75 3.82 5.07 -3.95
CA GLN A 75 4.54 3.79 -3.96
C GLN A 75 4.98 3.44 -2.54
N GLU A 76 5.64 4.37 -1.87
CA GLU A 76 6.19 4.22 -0.52
C GLU A 76 5.07 3.98 0.49
N TYR A 77 3.96 4.73 0.38
CA TYR A 77 2.80 4.50 1.25
C TYR A 77 2.14 3.15 0.99
N ARG A 78 2.12 2.66 -0.26
CA ARG A 78 1.61 1.32 -0.57
C ARG A 78 2.49 0.25 0.06
N GLN A 79 3.81 0.38 -0.03
CA GLN A 79 4.77 -0.53 0.60
C GLN A 79 4.60 -0.52 2.12
N PHE A 80 4.55 0.67 2.74
CA PHE A 80 4.29 0.84 4.17
C PHE A 80 3.02 0.11 4.63
N ILE A 81 1.90 0.29 3.93
CA ILE A 81 0.65 -0.40 4.29
C ILE A 81 0.76 -1.91 4.07
N SER A 82 1.42 -2.34 3.00
CA SER A 82 1.59 -3.77 2.70
C SER A 82 2.44 -4.46 3.77
N MET A 83 3.54 -3.85 4.22
CA MET A 83 4.36 -4.35 5.32
C MET A 83 3.58 -4.41 6.63
N ASN A 84 2.79 -3.37 6.95
CA ASN A 84 1.92 -3.40 8.13
C ASN A 84 0.89 -4.55 8.08
N ILE A 85 0.34 -4.87 6.91
CA ILE A 85 -0.59 -5.99 6.73
C ILE A 85 0.13 -7.33 6.91
N LEU A 86 1.32 -7.49 6.33
CA LEU A 86 2.12 -8.71 6.46
C LEU A 86 2.50 -8.97 7.93
N LEU A 87 2.92 -7.93 8.66
CA LEU A 87 3.22 -8.04 10.09
C LEU A 87 1.99 -8.33 10.94
N ARG A 88 0.83 -7.73 10.62
CA ARG A 88 -0.43 -8.03 11.31
C ARG A 88 -0.80 -9.51 11.16
N ASP A 89 -0.62 -10.05 9.97
CA ASP A 89 -1.00 -11.43 9.65
C ASP A 89 0.17 -12.42 9.79
N ILE A 90 1.24 -12.02 10.48
CA ILE A 90 2.49 -12.79 10.57
C ILE A 90 2.29 -14.22 11.09
N ASP A 91 1.35 -14.39 12.02
CA ASP A 91 1.03 -15.66 12.64
C ASP A 91 0.38 -16.63 11.64
N ALA A 92 -0.58 -16.14 10.86
CA ALA A 92 -1.19 -16.90 9.76
C ALA A 92 -0.16 -17.23 8.66
N ILE A 93 0.69 -16.26 8.31
CA ILE A 93 1.78 -16.47 7.34
C ILE A 93 2.72 -17.57 7.84
N THR A 94 3.11 -17.51 9.11
CA THR A 94 3.99 -18.50 9.75
C THR A 94 3.38 -19.90 9.72
N ALA A 95 2.09 -20.03 10.05
CA ALA A 95 1.37 -21.29 10.00
C ALA A 95 1.34 -21.89 8.58
N VAL A 96 1.08 -21.07 7.57
CA VAL A 96 1.04 -21.50 6.16
C VAL A 96 2.43 -21.84 5.62
N VAL A 97 3.45 -21.06 5.93
CA VAL A 97 4.86 -21.34 5.55
C VAL A 97 5.36 -22.64 6.17
N LYS A 98 4.87 -22.99 7.38
CA LYS A 98 5.18 -24.27 8.03
C LYS A 98 4.59 -25.47 7.28
N GLY A 99 3.39 -25.32 6.70
CA GLY A 99 2.64 -26.42 6.08
C GLY A 99 2.76 -26.52 4.56
N ILE A 100 3.06 -25.42 3.86
CA ILE A 100 3.09 -25.33 2.40
C ILE A 100 4.44 -24.75 1.98
N HIS A 101 5.17 -25.42 1.08
CA HIS A 101 6.48 -24.94 0.60
C HIS A 101 6.39 -24.01 -0.62
N ASP A 102 5.37 -24.21 -1.46
CA ASP A 102 5.18 -23.40 -2.67
C ASP A 102 4.63 -22.02 -2.31
N THR A 103 5.42 -20.96 -2.54
CA THR A 103 5.07 -19.58 -2.17
C THR A 103 3.79 -19.11 -2.82
N ARG A 104 3.47 -19.57 -4.03
CA ARG A 104 2.23 -19.17 -4.70
C ARG A 104 1.02 -19.80 -4.04
N LYS A 105 1.10 -21.10 -3.73
CA LYS A 105 0.04 -21.78 -2.97
C LYS A 105 -0.13 -21.19 -1.57
N GLN A 106 0.97 -20.86 -0.88
CA GLN A 106 0.91 -20.17 0.41
C GLN A 106 0.09 -18.88 0.31
N TYR A 107 0.40 -18.04 -0.69
CA TYR A 107 -0.31 -16.79 -0.95
C TYR A 107 -1.80 -17.02 -1.25
N ASP A 108 -2.11 -17.94 -2.17
CA ASP A 108 -3.48 -18.22 -2.57
C ASP A 108 -4.31 -18.69 -1.36
N THR A 109 -3.78 -19.63 -0.54
CA THR A 109 -4.40 -20.06 0.74
C THR A 109 -4.66 -18.89 1.68
N LEU A 110 -3.67 -18.01 1.90
CA LEU A 110 -3.84 -16.84 2.77
C LEU A 110 -4.96 -15.91 2.26
N THR A 111 -5.04 -15.68 0.94
CA THR A 111 -6.09 -14.82 0.37
C THR A 111 -7.48 -15.45 0.44
N GLU A 112 -7.60 -16.77 0.27
CA GLU A 112 -8.86 -17.52 0.44
C GLU A 112 -9.39 -17.39 1.87
N HIS A 113 -8.50 -17.44 2.86
CA HIS A 113 -8.82 -17.20 4.27
C HIS A 113 -8.92 -15.72 4.66
N LEU A 114 -9.00 -14.82 3.68
CA LEU A 114 -9.09 -13.36 3.86
C LEU A 114 -7.93 -12.73 4.66
N LYS A 115 -6.82 -13.44 4.79
CA LYS A 115 -5.55 -12.88 5.29
C LYS A 115 -4.90 -12.07 4.16
N LEU A 116 -3.93 -11.24 4.51
CA LEU A 116 -3.27 -10.26 3.63
C LEU A 116 -4.21 -9.17 3.06
N LYS A 117 -5.45 -9.11 3.54
CA LYS A 117 -6.47 -8.19 3.05
C LYS A 117 -6.25 -6.77 3.57
N PHE A 118 -6.36 -5.80 2.68
CA PHE A 118 -6.39 -4.39 3.02
C PHE A 118 -7.67 -4.05 3.80
N PRO A 119 -7.59 -3.22 4.85
CA PRO A 119 -8.78 -2.81 5.59
C PRO A 119 -9.75 -2.05 4.69
N GLY A 120 -11.02 -2.46 4.69
CA GLY A 120 -12.08 -1.82 3.92
C GLY A 120 -13.04 -2.81 3.26
N ARG A 121 -13.97 -2.26 2.46
CA ARG A 121 -15.01 -3.06 1.78
C ARG A 121 -14.51 -3.80 0.54
N HIS A 122 -13.38 -3.37 -0.03
CA HIS A 122 -12.85 -3.96 -1.26
C HIS A 122 -12.02 -5.21 -0.97
N HIS A 123 -12.06 -6.18 -1.89
CA HIS A 123 -11.22 -7.39 -1.86
C HIS A 123 -9.86 -7.08 -2.49
N LYS A 124 -9.10 -6.19 -1.86
CA LYS A 124 -7.72 -5.91 -2.22
C LYS A 124 -6.80 -6.60 -1.22
N PHE A 125 -5.79 -7.26 -1.75
CA PHE A 125 -4.78 -7.99 -0.98
C PHE A 125 -3.41 -7.41 -1.26
N VAL A 126 -2.46 -7.64 -0.36
CA VAL A 126 -1.03 -7.41 -0.64
C VAL A 126 -0.68 -8.17 -1.90
N ASP A 127 0.01 -7.56 -2.85
CA ASP A 127 0.33 -8.26 -4.09
C ASP A 127 1.31 -9.42 -3.86
N PHE A 128 1.23 -10.42 -4.73
CA PHE A 128 2.05 -11.62 -4.64
C PHE A 128 3.55 -11.32 -4.63
N HIS A 129 4.00 -10.32 -5.40
CA HIS A 129 5.42 -9.98 -5.48
C HIS A 129 5.95 -9.46 -4.13
N THR A 130 5.21 -8.54 -3.50
CA THR A 130 5.54 -8.02 -2.17
C THR A 130 5.52 -9.13 -1.10
N TYR A 131 4.52 -10.02 -1.17
CA TYR A 131 4.47 -11.19 -0.28
C TYR A 131 5.67 -12.13 -0.49
N GLN A 132 6.01 -12.44 -1.74
CA GLN A 132 7.14 -13.30 -2.08
C GLN A 132 8.46 -12.72 -1.57
N GLN A 133 8.70 -11.42 -1.77
CA GLN A 133 9.87 -10.74 -1.23
C GLN A 133 9.93 -10.87 0.29
N PHE A 134 8.81 -10.62 0.97
CA PHE A 134 8.72 -10.75 2.43
C PHE A 134 9.09 -12.17 2.91
N VAL A 135 8.48 -13.20 2.32
CA VAL A 135 8.78 -14.60 2.69
C VAL A 135 10.23 -14.96 2.43
N THR A 136 10.81 -14.49 1.32
CA THR A 136 12.23 -14.74 1.00
C THR A 136 13.16 -14.07 2.01
N PHE A 137 12.96 -12.79 2.31
CA PHE A 137 13.84 -12.04 3.22
C PHE A 137 13.73 -12.51 4.67
N TYR A 138 12.52 -12.84 5.14
CA TYR A 138 12.25 -13.20 6.53
C TYR A 138 12.07 -14.70 6.74
N LYS A 139 12.54 -15.53 5.79
CA LYS A 139 12.36 -16.99 5.83
C LYS A 139 12.83 -17.61 7.14
N GLU A 140 14.03 -17.23 7.57
CA GLU A 140 14.63 -17.78 8.80
C GLU A 140 13.84 -17.37 10.04
N ASP A 141 13.41 -16.11 10.12
CA ASP A 141 12.59 -15.59 11.22
C ASP A 141 11.24 -16.30 11.29
N LEU A 142 10.60 -16.53 10.14
CA LEU A 142 9.35 -17.28 10.04
C LEU A 142 9.53 -18.73 10.49
N ILE A 143 10.61 -19.40 10.09
CA ILE A 143 10.90 -20.78 10.53
C ILE A 143 11.16 -20.83 12.05
N ASN A 144 11.97 -19.90 12.57
CA ASN A 144 12.27 -19.82 14.00
C ASN A 144 11.00 -19.55 14.82
N ARG A 145 10.12 -18.67 14.32
CA ARG A 145 8.81 -18.41 14.93
C ARG A 145 7.94 -19.68 14.89
N ALA A 146 7.91 -20.40 13.76
CA ALA A 146 7.13 -21.64 13.57
C ALA A 146 7.56 -22.80 14.50
N LEU A 147 8.85 -22.83 14.92
CA LEU A 147 9.39 -23.80 15.86
C LEU A 147 8.93 -23.56 17.29
N ASN A 148 8.74 -22.30 17.67
CA ASN A 148 8.24 -21.90 18.99
C ASN A 148 6.71 -21.75 19.03
N PHE A 149 6.03 -22.09 17.93
CA PHE A 149 4.61 -21.81 17.73
C PHE A 149 3.75 -22.97 18.26
N GLU A 150 3.19 -22.78 19.46
CA GLU A 150 2.02 -23.51 19.95
C GLU A 150 0.78 -22.87 19.28
N ILE A 151 0.33 -23.38 18.13
CA ILE A 151 -0.76 -22.74 17.36
C ILE A 151 -2.13 -23.14 17.92
N ASP A 152 -2.89 -22.15 18.39
CA ASP A 152 -4.35 -22.20 18.69
C ASP A 152 -5.21 -21.63 17.53
N GLU A 153 -4.58 -20.98 16.52
CA GLU A 153 -5.23 -20.53 15.28
C GLU A 153 -5.00 -21.51 14.12
N SER A 154 -5.81 -22.58 14.04
CA SER A 154 -5.75 -23.52 12.92
C SER A 154 -6.40 -22.93 11.67
N ILE A 155 -5.59 -22.39 10.75
CA ILE A 155 -5.96 -22.45 9.33
C ILE A 155 -5.95 -23.95 8.99
N GLU A 156 -7.12 -24.55 8.76
CA GLU A 156 -7.24 -25.94 8.34
C GLU A 156 -6.60 -26.09 6.96
N ILE A 157 -5.30 -26.37 6.94
CA ILE A 157 -4.57 -26.73 5.72
C ILE A 157 -4.99 -28.15 5.38
N GLU A 158 -5.56 -28.36 4.18
CA GLU A 158 -5.95 -29.71 3.75
C GLU A 158 -4.77 -30.69 3.87
N PRO A 159 -4.99 -31.91 4.39
CA PRO A 159 -3.93 -32.83 4.81
C PRO A 159 -3.03 -33.35 3.68
N HIS A 160 -3.32 -33.02 2.42
CA HIS A 160 -2.59 -33.52 1.25
C HIS A 160 -1.27 -32.78 0.96
N GLN A 161 -0.84 -31.83 1.79
CA GLN A 161 0.46 -31.15 1.63
C GLN A 161 1.41 -31.31 2.83
N GLN A 162 1.02 -32.11 3.83
CA GLN A 162 1.80 -32.30 5.05
C GLN A 162 2.90 -33.35 4.86
N TYR A 163 4.00 -32.97 4.22
CA TYR A 163 5.20 -33.83 4.15
C TYR A 163 6.49 -33.08 4.52
N ILE A 164 6.97 -33.46 5.71
CA ILE A 164 8.35 -33.49 6.22
C ILE A 164 8.98 -32.16 6.68
N TYR A 165 8.72 -31.79 7.94
CA TYR A 165 9.58 -30.89 8.73
C TYR A 165 10.88 -31.56 9.23
N ASN A 166 11.08 -32.85 8.95
CA ASN A 166 12.20 -33.63 9.50
C ASN A 166 13.53 -33.47 8.73
N VAL A 167 13.60 -32.70 7.63
CA VAL A 167 14.86 -32.52 6.87
C VAL A 167 15.71 -31.35 7.37
N TYR A 168 15.11 -30.33 7.99
CA TYR A 168 15.84 -29.13 8.45
C TYR A 168 16.20 -29.16 9.93
N ALA A 169 15.57 -30.02 10.74
CA ALA A 169 15.98 -30.22 12.13
C ALA A 169 17.32 -30.97 12.26
N ASP A 170 17.76 -31.68 11.22
CA ASP A 170 18.93 -32.57 11.26
C ASP A 170 20.15 -32.03 10.47
N LYS A 171 20.10 -30.78 10.01
CA LYS A 171 21.24 -30.11 9.36
C LYS A 171 21.58 -28.78 10.00
N LYS A 172 21.83 -28.79 11.31
CA LYS A 172 22.74 -27.83 11.94
C LYS A 172 24.18 -28.28 11.69
N THR A 173 24.70 -28.06 10.49
CA THR A 173 26.12 -27.74 10.25
C THR A 173 26.32 -27.39 8.77
N ASP A 174 26.99 -26.26 8.56
CA ASP A 174 27.62 -25.79 7.32
C ASP A 174 26.72 -25.41 6.14
N LYS A 175 26.46 -24.11 5.99
CA LYS A 175 27.01 -23.27 4.89
C LYS A 175 26.32 -21.90 4.84
N GLN A 176 27.02 -20.88 5.33
CA GLN A 176 26.67 -19.45 5.22
C GLN A 176 27.07 -18.80 3.88
N GLU A 177 27.51 -19.57 2.87
CA GLU A 177 28.09 -18.98 1.64
C GLU A 177 27.17 -18.99 0.41
N ALA A 178 26.05 -19.72 0.41
CA ALA A 178 25.20 -19.84 -0.78
C ALA A 178 24.19 -18.68 -0.97
N VAL A 179 23.92 -17.88 0.07
CA VAL A 179 22.86 -16.83 0.04
C VAL A 179 23.37 -15.53 -0.63
N GLN A 180 24.68 -15.31 -0.75
CA GLN A 180 25.23 -14.12 -1.40
C GLN A 180 25.25 -14.21 -2.94
N GLU A 181 25.14 -15.39 -3.53
CA GLU A 181 25.22 -15.57 -4.99
C GLU A 181 23.87 -15.34 -5.69
N GLU A 182 22.74 -15.78 -5.10
CA GLU A 182 21.39 -15.52 -5.63
C GLU A 182 20.98 -14.04 -5.57
N LEU A 183 21.49 -13.29 -4.59
CA LEU A 183 21.22 -11.85 -4.44
C LEU A 183 21.91 -11.01 -5.54
N LYS A 184 23.06 -11.46 -6.06
CA LYS A 184 23.78 -10.75 -7.14
C LYS A 184 23.16 -10.98 -8.52
N GLU A 185 22.61 -12.15 -8.81
CA GLU A 185 21.95 -12.40 -10.09
C GLU A 185 20.63 -11.62 -10.26
N LEU A 186 19.86 -11.42 -9.18
CA LEU A 186 18.62 -10.63 -9.21
C LEU A 186 18.85 -9.11 -9.32
N THR A 187 19.98 -8.61 -8.81
CA THR A 187 20.33 -7.18 -8.91
C THR A 187 20.85 -6.84 -10.32
N SER A 188 21.47 -7.79 -11.02
CA SER A 188 22.00 -7.60 -12.38
C SER A 188 20.92 -7.59 -13.47
N GLN A 189 19.75 -8.18 -13.21
CA GLN A 189 18.60 -8.15 -14.14
C GLN A 189 17.74 -6.87 -14.04
N GLN A 190 18.01 -5.99 -13.07
CA GLN A 190 17.36 -4.67 -12.96
C GLN A 190 18.00 -3.59 -13.83
N GLU A 191 19.24 -3.78 -14.33
CA GLU A 191 19.94 -2.77 -15.15
C GLU A 191 19.75 -2.93 -16.66
N THR A 192 19.16 -4.03 -17.15
CA THR A 192 19.01 -4.30 -18.60
C THR A 192 17.59 -4.17 -19.16
N ALA A 193 16.59 -3.94 -18.31
CA ALA A 193 15.20 -3.68 -18.75
C ALA A 193 14.80 -2.19 -18.72
N GLY A 194 15.73 -1.28 -18.36
CA GLY A 194 15.49 0.16 -18.22
C GLY A 194 15.87 1.02 -19.43
N GLN A 195 16.30 0.44 -20.56
CA GLN A 195 16.71 1.19 -21.75
C GLN A 195 16.01 0.66 -23.02
N ALA A 196 14.68 0.72 -23.06
CA ALA A 196 13.93 0.54 -24.30
C ALA A 196 12.53 1.16 -24.24
N GLU A 197 12.38 2.39 -23.72
CA GLU A 197 11.13 3.15 -23.89
C GLU A 197 11.33 4.66 -23.68
N GLU A 198 12.36 5.25 -24.30
CA GLU A 198 12.43 6.71 -24.44
C GLU A 198 13.16 7.08 -25.75
N ALA A 199 12.50 6.79 -26.87
CA ALA A 199 12.75 7.46 -28.14
C ALA A 199 11.44 7.50 -28.92
N VAL A 200 10.77 8.64 -28.89
CA VAL A 200 10.39 9.45 -30.07
C VAL A 200 9.38 10.50 -29.60
N GLU A 201 9.87 11.70 -29.33
CA GLU A 201 9.07 12.92 -29.34
C GLU A 201 9.16 13.57 -30.75
N THR A 202 7.98 13.70 -31.38
CA THR A 202 7.46 14.90 -32.07
C THR A 202 7.84 15.24 -33.54
N ALA A 203 6.75 15.47 -34.30
CA ALA A 203 6.54 16.30 -35.52
C ALA A 203 6.81 15.64 -36.90
N VAL A 204 6.00 15.77 -37.98
CA VAL A 204 4.76 16.53 -38.28
C VAL A 204 4.22 16.09 -39.67
N GLU A 205 2.89 16.12 -39.84
CA GLU A 205 2.05 16.37 -41.06
C GLU A 205 1.75 15.36 -42.21
N ILE A 206 0.44 15.04 -42.30
CA ILE A 206 -0.54 15.15 -43.43
C ILE A 206 -0.47 14.18 -44.65
N LYS A 207 -1.46 13.25 -44.77
CA LYS A 207 -2.62 13.34 -45.71
C LYS A 207 -3.60 12.15 -45.65
N GLU A 208 -4.86 12.53 -45.42
CA GLU A 208 -6.15 12.10 -46.02
C GLU A 208 -6.48 10.62 -46.26
N GLY A 209 -7.62 10.20 -45.71
CA GLY A 209 -8.36 9.01 -46.10
C GLY A 209 -9.68 8.84 -45.35
N LYS A 210 -10.72 9.56 -45.78
CA LYS A 210 -12.14 9.45 -45.37
C LYS A 210 -12.62 7.99 -45.31
N THR A 211 -13.35 7.65 -44.24
CA THR A 211 -14.74 7.19 -44.37
C THR A 211 -15.52 7.38 -43.07
N SER A 212 -16.78 7.76 -43.23
CA SER A 212 -17.74 8.25 -42.26
C SER A 212 -18.59 7.15 -41.63
N SER A 213 -18.95 7.30 -40.36
CA SER A 213 -20.36 7.22 -39.91
C SER A 213 -20.52 7.77 -38.49
N LYS A 214 -21.30 8.85 -38.37
CA LYS A 214 -21.90 9.39 -37.15
C LYS A 214 -22.90 8.39 -36.55
N VAL A 215 -22.99 8.29 -35.22
CA VAL A 215 -24.24 8.46 -34.43
C VAL A 215 -23.90 8.89 -32.98
N ASP A 216 -24.36 10.10 -32.68
CA ASP A 216 -24.85 10.73 -31.45
C ASP A 216 -24.18 10.72 -30.07
N LYS A 217 -24.21 11.94 -29.54
CA LYS A 217 -23.73 12.48 -28.28
C LYS A 217 -24.83 12.41 -27.20
N ASP A 218 -24.36 12.68 -25.98
CA ASP A 218 -25.10 13.24 -24.85
C ASP A 218 -25.77 12.27 -23.87
N ASN A 219 -25.02 11.92 -22.82
CA ASN A 219 -25.58 11.83 -21.48
C ASN A 219 -24.50 12.16 -20.43
N LYS A 220 -24.13 13.44 -20.35
CA LYS A 220 -23.50 14.01 -19.14
C LYS A 220 -24.62 14.47 -18.22
N THR A 221 -24.90 13.68 -17.18
CA THR A 221 -25.79 14.08 -16.09
C THR A 221 -25.27 15.37 -15.45
N ASN A 222 -25.97 16.47 -15.71
CA ASN A 222 -25.68 17.77 -15.12
C ASN A 222 -26.24 17.82 -13.69
N TRP A 223 -25.40 17.45 -12.72
CA TRP A 223 -25.71 17.40 -11.29
C TRP A 223 -26.23 18.74 -10.70
N MET A 224 -26.04 19.85 -11.40
CA MET A 224 -26.50 21.17 -10.95
C MET A 224 -28.02 21.39 -11.12
N LYS A 225 -28.70 20.59 -11.97
CA LYS A 225 -30.17 20.61 -12.09
C LYS A 225 -30.89 19.74 -11.06
N VAL A 226 -30.18 18.83 -10.38
CA VAL A 226 -30.76 17.95 -9.34
C VAL A 226 -30.86 18.68 -7.99
N LEU A 227 -29.97 19.64 -7.73
CA LEU A 227 -29.95 20.39 -6.46
C LEU A 227 -30.95 21.55 -6.37
N LEU A 228 -31.60 21.93 -7.47
CA LEU A 228 -32.53 23.08 -7.52
C LEU A 228 -34.01 22.67 -7.68
N LYS A 229 -34.33 21.37 -7.55
CA LYS A 229 -35.71 20.85 -7.55
C LYS A 229 -36.11 20.10 -6.27
N GLY A 230 -35.38 20.33 -5.18
CA GLY A 230 -35.83 19.98 -3.84
C GLY A 230 -36.44 21.21 -3.18
N VAL A 231 -37.77 21.27 -3.20
CA VAL A 231 -38.62 22.12 -2.36
C VAL A 231 -38.33 21.83 -0.89
#